data_AF-A0A7X7D0H1-F1
#
_entry.id   AF-A0A7X7D0H1-F1
#
_cell.length_a   1.000
_cell.length_b   1.000
_cell.length_c   1.000
_cell.angle_alpha   90.00
_cell.angle_beta   90.00
_cell.angle_gamma   90.00
#
_symmetry.space_group_name_H-M   'P 1'
#
loop_
_entity.id
_entity.type
_entity.pdbx_description
1 polymer ?
#
loop_
_entity_poly.entity_id
_entity_poly.type
_entity_poly.pdbx_seq_one_letter_code
_entity_poly.pdbx_strand_id
1 'polypeptide(L)' 'MRRKGSPHLVVIASDPADAHFCNVELRKLKTGAIVGRHYILRSDVQTFVSMYRRDGFSPVEGGNND' A
#
# COMPACT_ATOMS: atom_id res chain seq x y z
N MET A 1 -3.95 -1.84 -2.66
CA MET A 1 -4.89 -0.95 -3.35
C MET A 1 -4.54 -0.85 -4.83
N ARG A 2 -5.53 -0.86 -5.72
CA ARG A 2 -5.39 -0.79 -7.19
C ARG A 2 -6.32 0.25 -7.78
N ARG A 3 -5.91 0.87 -8.89
CA ARG A 3 -6.74 1.76 -9.70
C ARG A 3 -6.84 1.20 -11.12
N LYS A 4 -8.05 1.17 -11.69
CA LYS A 4 -8.25 0.74 -13.08
C LYS A 4 -7.45 1.63 -14.03
N GLY A 5 -6.64 1.03 -14.90
CA GLY A 5 -5.75 1.75 -15.83
C GLY A 5 -4.43 2.25 -15.22
N SER A 6 -4.23 2.12 -13.90
CA SER A 6 -2.92 2.39 -13.29
C SER A 6 -2.01 1.17 -13.44
N PRO A 7 -0.74 1.33 -13.83
CA PRO A 7 0.23 0.23 -13.85
C PRO A 7 0.74 -0.14 -12.45
N HIS A 8 0.25 0.52 -11.40
CA HIS A 8 0.75 0.39 -10.04
C HIS A 8 -0.23 -0.30 -9.08
N LEU A 9 0.34 -1.07 -8.16
CA LEU A 9 -0.28 -1.68 -6.99
C LEU A 9 0.33 -1.04 -5.75
N VAL A 10 -0.50 -0.47 -4.89
CA VAL A 10 -0.08 -0.01 -3.56
C VAL A 10 -0.25 -1.18 -2.59
N VAL A 11 0.78 -1.52 -1.84
CA VAL A 11 0.73 -2.50 -0.75
C VAL A 11 1.02 -1.75 0.53
N ILE A 12 0.18 -1.91 1.55
CA ILE A 12 0.42 -1.35 2.87
C ILE A 12 0.44 -2.55 3.81
N ALA A 13 1.58 -2.78 4.46
CA ALA A 13 1.79 -3.90 5.36
C ALA A 13 2.53 -3.44 6.61
N SER A 14 2.22 -4.04 7.76
CA SER A 14 2.99 -3.80 8.99
C SER A 14 4.43 -4.27 8.82
N ASP A 15 5.37 -3.59 9.45
CA ASP A 15 6.75 -4.05 9.47
C ASP A 15 6.89 -5.29 10.38
N PRO A 16 7.55 -6.36 9.92
CA PRO A 16 7.70 -7.58 10.72
C PRO A 16 8.64 -7.41 11.92
N ALA A 17 9.52 -6.40 11.91
CA ALA A 17 10.43 -6.12 13.01
C ALA A 17 9.84 -5.15 14.04
N ASP A 18 8.92 -4.26 13.63
CA ASP A 18 8.28 -3.29 14.53
C ASP A 18 6.83 -2.96 14.15
N ALA A 19 5.89 -3.40 14.98
CA ALA A 19 4.45 -3.24 14.76
C ALA A 19 3.96 -1.77 14.86
N HIS A 20 4.80 -0.83 15.31
CA HIS A 20 4.47 0.60 15.28
C HIS A 20 4.65 1.20 13.89
N PHE A 21 5.36 0.52 13.00
CA PHE A 21 5.63 0.99 11.66
C PHE A 21 4.94 0.14 10.61
N CYS A 22 4.66 0.78 9.48
CA CYS A 22 4.13 0.15 8.30
C CYS A 22 4.94 0.55 7.08
N ASN A 23 5.04 -0.39 6.15
CA ASN A 23 5.64 -0.20 4.84
C ASN A 23 4.55 0.03 3.81
N VAL A 24 4.62 1.18 3.13
CA VAL A 24 3.82 1.45 1.93
C VAL A 24 4.69 1.23 0.71
N GLU A 25 4.40 0.20 -0.06
CA GLU A 25 5.15 -0.16 -1.25
C GLU A 25 4.30 0.09 -2.50
N LEU A 26 4.88 0.80 -3.46
CA LEU A 26 4.33 0.95 -4.80
C LEU A 26 5.00 -0.08 -5.71
N ARG A 27 4.24 -1.06 -6.18
CA ARG A 27 4.72 -2.15 -7.04
C ARG A 27 4.17 -2.01 -8.45
N LYS A 28 4.97 -2.29 -9.49
CA LYS A 28 4.47 -2.41 -10.86
C LYS A 28 3.64 -3.68 -11.00
N LEU A 29 2.42 -3.58 -11.50
CA LEU A 29 1.52 -4.73 -11.70
C LEU A 29 2.10 -5.77 -12.67
N LYS A 30 2.79 -5.33 -13.71
CA LYS A 30 3.32 -6.22 -14.76
C LYS A 30 4.51 -7.06 -14.29
N THR A 31 5.37 -6.51 -13.43
CA THR A 31 6.65 -7.13 -13.08
C THR A 31 6.82 -7.42 -11.59
N GLY A 32 5.94 -6.89 -10.74
CA GLY A 32 6.08 -6.96 -9.28
C GLY A 32 7.17 -6.05 -8.69
N ALA A 33 7.94 -5.35 -9.53
CA ALA A 33 9.05 -4.52 -9.09
C ALA A 33 8.57 -3.37 -8.20
N ILE A 34 9.20 -3.20 -7.04
CA ILE A 34 8.98 -2.06 -6.14
C ILE A 34 9.60 -0.83 -6.79
N VAL A 35 8.77 0.16 -7.10
CA VAL A 35 9.19 1.45 -7.68
C VAL A 35 9.23 2.57 -6.65
N GLY A 36 8.63 2.35 -5.48
CA GLY A 36 8.67 3.27 -4.36
C GLY A 36 8.32 2.56 -3.07
N ARG A 37 8.96 2.98 -1.98
CA ARG A 37 8.68 2.50 -0.63
C ARG A 37 8.71 3.68 0.33
N HIS A 38 7.70 3.75 1.19
CA HIS A 38 7.64 4.70 2.30
C HIS A 38 7.53 3.94 3.62
N TYR A 39 8.25 4.43 4.61
CA TYR A 39 8.16 3.96 5.99
C TYR A 39 7.30 4.95 6.76
N ILE A 40 6.19 4.47 7.32
CA ILE A 40 5.20 5.32 7.99
C ILE A 40 4.86 4.76 9.36
N LEU A 41 4.31 5.58 10.24
CA LEU A 41 3.73 5.09 11.47
C LEU A 41 2.41 4.36 11.17
N ARG A 42 2.07 3.41 12.02
CA ARG A 42 0.79 2.70 11.95
C ARG A 42 -0.41 3.65 12.06
N SER A 43 -0.28 4.73 12.82
CA SER A 43 -1.30 5.79 12.92
C SER A 43 -1.54 6.51 11.59
N ASP A 44 -0.53 6.61 10.73
CA ASP A 44 -0.63 7.30 9.44
C ASP A 44 -1.25 6.42 8.34
N VAL A 45 -1.43 5.12 8.58
CA VAL A 45 -2.01 4.18 7.59
C VAL A 45 -3.36 4.67 7.09
N GLN A 46 -4.23 5.13 7.99
CA GLN A 46 -5.56 5.60 7.60
C GLN A 46 -5.50 6.87 6.74
N THR A 47 -4.52 7.75 7.00
CA THR A 47 -4.25 8.95 6.20
C THR A 47 -3.82 8.56 4.79
N PHE A 48 -2.87 7.62 4.66
CA PHE A 48 -2.41 7.11 3.36
C PHE A 48 -3.52 6.38 2.59
N VAL A 49 -4.31 5.54 3.26
CA VAL A 49 -5.47 4.88 2.62
C VAL A 49 -6.46 5.92 2.09
N SER A 50 -6.73 6.97 2.86
CA SER A 50 -7.64 8.05 2.44
C SER A 50 -7.09 8.84 1.25
N MET A 51 -5.78 9.13 1.24
CA MET A 51 -5.09 9.76 0.10
C MET A 51 -5.25 8.93 -1.17
N TYR A 52 -4.88 7.64 -1.13
CA TYR A 52 -4.99 6.76 -2.29
C TYR A 52 -6.45 6.55 -2.75
N ARG A 53 -7.41 6.51 -1.82
CA ARG A 53 -8.84 6.46 -2.17
C ARG A 53 -9.27 7.71 -2.95
N ARG A 54 -8.82 8.90 -2.53
CA ARG A 54 -9.09 10.16 -3.25
C ARG A 54 -8.47 10.16 -4.65
N ASP A 55 -7.30 9.53 -4.81
CA ASP A 55 -6.65 9.32 -6.11
C ASP A 55 -7.31 8.23 -7.00
N GLY A 56 -8.40 7.62 -6.53
CA GLY A 56 -9.16 6.59 -7.25
C GLY A 56 -8.59 5.18 -7.15
N PHE A 57 -7.73 4.91 -6.16
CA PHE A 57 -7.31 3.55 -5.82
C PHE A 57 -8.29 2.92 -4.83
N SER A 58 -8.70 1.70 -5.13
CA SER A 58 -9.56 0.90 -4.25
C SER A 58 -8.75 -0.17 -3.53
N PRO A 59 -9.08 -0.51 -2.26
CA PRO A 59 -8.53 -1.69 -1.62
C PRO A 59 -8.85 -2.93 -2.47
N VAL A 60 -7.92 -3.88 -2.48
CA VAL A 60 -8.10 -5.17 -3.16
C VAL A 60 -8.31 -6.19 -2.05
N GLU A 61 -9.48 -6.81 -2.00
CA GLU A 61 -9.73 -7.91 -1.09
C GLU A 61 -8.83 -9.09 -1.50
N GLY A 62 -8.02 -9.57 -0.55
CA GLY A 62 -6.98 -10.59 -0.80
C GLY A 62 -5.61 -10.30 -0.17
N GLY A 63 -5.42 -9.15 0.48
CA GLY A 63 -4.31 -8.96 1.41
C GLY A 63 -4.68 -9.58 2.75
N ASN A 64 -4.38 -10.87 2.92
CA ASN A 64 -4.63 -11.62 4.16
C ASN A 64 -4.13 -10.83 5.38
N ASN A 65 -5.06 -10.61 6.29
CA ASN A 65 -4.79 -10.40 7.70
C ASN A 65 -4.72 -11.83 8.29
N ASP A 66 -3.52 -12.41 8.31
CA ASP A 66 -3.20 -13.59 9.13
C ASP A 66 -2.05 -13.19 10.06
#